data_AF-A0A2E5EG18-F1
#
_entry.id   AF-A0A2E5EG18-F1
#
_cell.length_a   1.000
_cell.length_b   1.000
_cell.length_c   1.000
_cell.angle_alpha   90.00
_cell.angle_beta   90.00
_cell.angle_gamma   90.00
#
_symmetry.space_group_name_H-M   'P 1'
#
loop_
_entity.id
_entity.type
_entity.pdbx_description
1 polymer ?
#
loop_
_entity_poly.entity_id
_entity_poly.type
_entity_poly.pdbx_seq_one_letter_code
_entity_poly.pdbx_strand_id
1 'polypeptide(L)'
;MAALFREFPLLNLKTDMRAFSTPILTDGESTYLFYLANNRTGIYGDLPEAIGKTFKIRWFDPLTGQSYDGGQKTLHSDTWGAWLGGQRHKEITGASAIAIFTQIRGN
;
A
#
# COMPACT_ATOMS: atom_id res chain seq x y z
N MET A 1 -8.15 -14.99 -0.18
CA MET A 1 -8.36 -14.17 1.05
C MET A 1 -7.55 -14.63 2.25
N ALA A 2 -7.66 -15.88 2.72
CA ALA A 2 -7.03 -16.35 3.97
C ALA A 2 -5.49 -16.19 4.05
N ALA A 3 -4.78 -16.16 2.92
CA ALA A 3 -3.32 -16.01 2.89
C ALA A 3 -2.86 -14.61 3.35
N LEU A 4 -3.54 -13.54 2.92
CA LEU A 4 -3.19 -12.16 3.31
C LEU A 4 -3.28 -11.96 4.83
N PHE A 5 -4.38 -12.44 5.42
CA PHE A 5 -4.65 -12.31 6.86
C PHE A 5 -3.73 -13.14 7.75
N ARG A 6 -3.06 -14.15 7.19
CA ARG A 6 -2.04 -14.94 7.90
C ARG A 6 -0.67 -14.26 7.88
N GLU A 7 -0.34 -13.58 6.79
CA GLU A 7 0.96 -12.93 6.62
C GLU A 7 1.03 -11.57 7.32
N PHE A 8 -0.09 -10.85 7.39
CA PHE A 8 -0.18 -9.55 8.05
C PHE A 8 -1.07 -9.66 9.29
N PRO A 9 -0.53 -9.47 10.51
CA PRO A 9 -1.33 -9.53 11.74
C PRO A 9 -2.21 -8.28 11.83
N LEU A 10 -3.37 -8.31 11.16
CA LEU A 10 -4.26 -7.15 11.02
C LEU A 10 -4.74 -6.59 12.36
N LEU A 11 -4.74 -7.39 13.42
CA LEU A 11 -5.12 -6.95 14.78
C LEU A 11 -4.19 -5.85 15.32
N ASN A 12 -2.96 -5.76 14.82
CA ASN A 12 -1.99 -4.76 15.21
C ASN A 12 -2.03 -3.51 14.31
N LEU A 13 -2.90 -3.50 13.30
CA LEU A 13 -3.05 -2.39 12.38
C LEU A 13 -4.22 -1.51 12.80
N LYS A 14 -4.03 -0.20 12.73
CA LYS A 14 -5.09 0.80 12.92
C LYS A 14 -5.49 1.40 11.58
N THR A 15 -6.73 1.86 11.51
CA THR A 15 -7.19 2.69 10.40
C THR A 15 -6.51 4.05 10.45
N ASP A 16 -5.88 4.44 9.36
CA ASP A 16 -5.44 5.81 9.12
C ASP A 16 -6.18 6.35 7.90
N MET A 17 -6.80 7.52 8.04
CA MET A 17 -7.62 8.14 7.01
C MET A 17 -7.18 9.60 6.90
N ARG A 18 -6.42 9.91 5.84
CA ARG A 18 -5.88 11.23 5.60
C ARG A 18 -6.73 11.97 4.58
N ALA A 19 -6.68 13.29 4.62
CA ALA A 19 -7.31 14.12 3.61
C ALA A 19 -6.79 13.69 2.22
N PHE A 20 -7.71 13.38 1.31
CA PHE A 20 -7.42 12.98 -0.09
C PHE A 20 -6.60 11.70 -0.27
N SER A 21 -6.45 10.85 0.76
CA SER A 21 -5.81 9.54 0.61
C SER A 21 -6.82 8.41 0.43
N THR A 22 -6.36 7.31 -0.16
CA THR A 22 -7.05 6.02 -0.07
C THR A 22 -7.09 5.54 1.39
N PRO A 23 -8.15 4.85 1.88
CA PRO A 23 -8.17 4.27 3.23
C PRO A 23 -6.97 3.35 3.48
N ILE A 24 -6.36 3.48 4.67
CA ILE A 24 -5.13 2.79 5.03
C ILE A 24 -5.34 1.97 6.31
N LEU A 25 -4.81 0.74 6.34
CA LEU A 25 -4.49 0.05 7.59
C LEU A 25 -2.97 0.06 7.78
N THR A 26 -2.51 0.50 8.95
CA THR A 26 -1.07 0.62 9.20
C THR A 26 -0.71 0.37 10.67
N ASP A 27 0.52 -0.09 10.91
CA ASP A 27 1.14 -0.11 12.24
C ASP A 27 1.73 1.27 12.62
N GLY A 28 1.75 2.23 11.68
CA GLY A 28 2.32 3.57 11.84
C GLY A 28 3.84 3.62 11.65
N GLU A 29 4.48 2.50 11.36
CA GLU A 29 5.95 2.42 11.26
C GLU A 29 6.39 1.81 9.95
N SER A 30 6.02 0.55 9.70
CA SER A 30 6.66 -0.33 8.75
C SER A 30 5.72 -0.91 7.71
N THR A 31 4.42 -0.98 8.01
CA THR A 31 3.43 -1.66 7.17
C THR A 31 2.26 -0.75 6.87
N TYR A 32 1.91 -0.62 5.58
CA TYR A 32 0.78 0.19 5.12
C TYR A 32 -0.01 -0.59 4.07
N LEU A 33 -1.29 -0.81 4.32
CA LEU A 33 -2.23 -1.50 3.44
C LEU A 33 -3.22 -0.47 2.89
N PHE A 34 -3.12 -0.14 1.62
CA PHE A 34 -3.99 0.80 0.92
C PHE A 34 -5.13 0.04 0.23
N TYR A 35 -6.38 0.40 0.55
CA TYR A 35 -7.57 -0.23 -0.01
C TYR A 35 -8.12 0.53 -1.21
N LEU A 36 -7.77 0.12 -2.41
CA LEU A 36 -8.26 0.73 -3.65
C LEU A 36 -9.59 0.09 -4.05
N ALA A 37 -10.70 0.79 -3.82
CA ALA A 37 -12.03 0.40 -4.30
C ALA A 37 -12.43 1.19 -5.57
N ASN A 38 -13.54 0.78 -6.21
CA ASN A 38 -14.18 1.49 -7.33
C ASN A 38 -13.25 1.73 -8.53
N ASN A 39 -12.49 0.71 -8.94
CA ASN A 39 -11.58 0.77 -10.10
C ASN A 39 -10.52 1.88 -10.02
N ARG A 40 -10.14 2.31 -8.80
CA ARG A 40 -8.99 3.21 -8.63
C ARG A 40 -7.75 2.59 -9.28
N THR A 41 -7.10 3.39 -10.10
CA THR A 41 -5.95 2.99 -10.94
C THR A 41 -4.62 3.12 -10.21
N GLY A 42 -4.60 3.68 -9.01
CA GLY A 42 -3.37 3.86 -8.25
C GLY A 42 -3.58 4.41 -6.85
N ILE A 43 -2.47 4.51 -6.12
CA ILE A 43 -2.42 5.07 -4.77
C ILE A 43 -2.03 6.54 -4.90
N TYR A 44 -2.91 7.40 -4.40
CA TYR A 44 -2.72 8.84 -4.37
C TYR A 44 -2.84 9.32 -2.93
N GLY A 45 -2.04 10.33 -2.58
CA GLY A 45 -1.96 10.87 -1.25
C GLY A 45 -0.52 10.96 -0.76
N ASP A 46 -0.41 11.49 0.45
CA ASP A 46 0.86 11.86 1.07
C ASP A 46 1.13 11.00 2.31
N LEU A 47 2.38 10.57 2.47
CA LEU A 47 2.86 9.78 3.61
C LEU A 47 4.15 10.40 4.16
N PRO A 48 4.10 11.58 4.81
CA PRO A 48 5.30 12.34 5.18
C PRO A 48 6.29 11.57 6.06
N GLU A 49 5.80 10.74 6.98
CA GLU A 49 6.62 9.90 7.85
C GLU A 49 7.36 8.76 7.13
N ALA A 50 7.03 8.55 5.85
CA ALA A 50 7.64 7.56 4.99
C ALA A 50 8.69 8.15 4.04
N ILE A 51 8.88 9.47 4.04
CA ILE A 51 9.95 10.15 3.29
C ILE A 51 11.31 9.59 3.69
N GLY A 52 12.14 9.27 2.69
CA GLY A 52 13.48 8.71 2.86
C GLY A 52 13.51 7.20 3.16
N LYS A 53 12.35 6.56 3.34
CA LYS A 53 12.26 5.11 3.57
C LYS A 53 12.02 4.37 2.25
N THR A 54 12.59 3.16 2.16
CA THR A 54 12.37 2.25 1.03
C THR A 54 11.34 1.21 1.41
N PHE A 55 10.37 0.98 0.52
CA PHE A 55 9.31 0.00 0.70
C PHE A 55 9.35 -1.05 -0.40
N LYS A 56 9.11 -2.30 -0.02
CA LYS A 56 8.67 -3.34 -0.95
C LYS A 56 7.16 -3.21 -1.13
N ILE A 57 6.71 -3.21 -2.38
CA ILE A 57 5.31 -3.07 -2.74
C ILE A 57 4.80 -4.43 -3.21
N ARG A 58 3.65 -4.85 -2.68
CA ARG A 58 2.91 -6.01 -3.16
C ARG A 58 1.47 -5.61 -3.45
N TRP A 59 0.94 -6.08 -4.56
CA TRP A 59 -0.47 -5.92 -4.92
C TRP A 59 -1.23 -7.20 -4.65
N PHE A 60 -2.39 -7.10 -4.01
CA PHE A 60 -3.26 -8.23 -3.74
C PHE A 60 -4.61 -7.99 -4.42
N ASP A 61 -5.07 -9.01 -5.15
CA ASP A 61 -6.40 -9.06 -5.75
C ASP A 61 -7.37 -9.77 -4.79
N PRO A 62 -8.34 -9.07 -4.18
CA PRO A 62 -9.29 -9.69 -3.28
C PRO A 62 -10.24 -10.68 -3.96
N LEU A 63 -10.50 -10.50 -5.27
CA LEU A 63 -11.42 -11.33 -6.04
C LEU A 63 -10.81 -12.72 -6.28
N THR A 64 -9.57 -12.76 -6.75
CA THR A 64 -8.87 -14.02 -7.09
C THR A 64 -8.04 -14.57 -5.93
N GLY A 65 -7.70 -13.73 -4.96
CA GLY A 65 -6.78 -14.05 -3.87
C GLY A 65 -5.31 -14.09 -4.28
N GLN A 66 -4.97 -13.68 -5.49
CA GLN A 66 -3.59 -13.66 -6.00
C GLN A 66 -2.83 -12.44 -5.50
N SER A 67 -1.50 -12.58 -5.43
CA SER A 67 -0.56 -11.51 -5.11
C SER A 67 0.40 -11.28 -6.27
N TYR A 68 0.76 -10.04 -6.52
CA TYR A 68 1.67 -9.61 -7.58
C TYR A 68 2.76 -8.71 -6.99
N ASP A 69 3.98 -8.82 -7.51
CA ASP A 69 5.08 -7.97 -7.09
C ASP A 69 4.92 -6.57 -7.69
N GLY A 70 4.97 -5.54 -6.84
CA GLY A 70 4.95 -4.14 -7.24
C GLY A 70 6.35 -3.51 -7.30
N GLY A 71 7.39 -4.28 -6.98
CA GLY A 71 8.77 -3.82 -6.93
C GLY A 71 9.12 -3.10 -5.62
N GLN A 72 10.17 -2.29 -5.66
CA GLN A 72 10.61 -1.48 -4.54
C GLN A 72 10.55 0.01 -4.89
N LYS A 73 10.21 0.84 -3.91
CA LYS A 73 10.15 2.29 -4.07
C LYS A 73 10.67 2.99 -2.83
N THR A 74 11.62 3.90 -3.03
CA THR A 74 11.98 4.89 -2.02
C THR A 74 11.06 6.09 -2.18
N LEU A 75 10.43 6.51 -1.10
CA LEU A 75 9.58 7.70 -1.12
C LEU A 75 10.47 8.93 -0.90
N HIS A 76 10.39 9.88 -1.82
CA HIS A 76 11.11 11.15 -1.74
C HIS A 76 10.09 12.26 -1.44
N SER A 77 10.53 13.34 -0.79
CA SER A 77 9.71 14.54 -0.73
C SER A 77 9.71 15.20 -2.11
N ASP A 78 8.59 15.19 -2.80
CA ASP A 78 8.37 16.12 -3.90
C ASP A 78 7.60 17.35 -3.38
N THR A 79 7.37 18.32 -4.26
CA THR A 79 6.77 19.63 -3.94
C THR A 79 5.34 19.52 -3.40
N TRP A 80 4.75 18.32 -3.37
CA TRP A 80 3.39 18.05 -2.89
C TRP A 80 3.30 16.89 -1.88
N GLY A 81 4.43 16.32 -1.44
CA GLY A 81 4.47 15.25 -0.44
C GLY A 81 5.37 14.05 -0.77
N ALA A 82 5.34 13.02 0.08
CA ALA A 82 5.76 11.66 -0.23
C ALA A 82 4.72 11.01 -1.16
N TRP A 83 4.86 11.26 -2.46
CA TRP A 83 3.93 10.76 -3.45
C TRP A 83 4.00 9.22 -3.58
N LEU A 84 2.97 8.54 -3.08
CA LEU A 84 2.85 7.07 -3.07
C LEU A 84 2.89 6.46 -4.48
N GLY A 85 2.18 7.06 -5.45
CA GLY A 85 2.52 7.04 -6.88
C GLY A 85 2.79 5.67 -7.49
N GLY A 86 2.00 4.68 -7.07
CA GLY A 86 2.01 3.33 -7.62
C GLY A 86 0.76 3.14 -8.44
N GLN A 87 0.92 2.81 -9.72
CA GLN A 87 -0.21 2.30 -10.51
C GLN A 87 -0.55 0.89 -10.07
N ARG A 88 -1.84 0.61 -10.05
CA ARG A 88 -2.40 -0.71 -9.83
C ARG A 88 -1.77 -1.70 -10.79
N HIS A 89 -1.41 -2.88 -10.27
CA HIS A 89 -0.85 -3.94 -11.11
C HIS A 89 -1.83 -4.33 -12.21
N LYS A 90 -1.35 -4.37 -13.46
CA LYS A 90 -2.16 -4.55 -14.69
C LYS A 90 -2.99 -5.84 -14.72
N GLU A 91 -2.54 -6.86 -13.98
CA GLU A 91 -3.19 -8.18 -13.95
C GLU A 91 -4.41 -8.21 -13.02
N ILE A 92 -4.53 -7.26 -12.10
CA ILE A 92 -5.72 -7.15 -11.27
C ILE A 92 -6.80 -6.50 -12.12
N THR A 93 -7.90 -7.20 -12.38
CA THR A 93 -9.04 -6.72 -13.19
C THR A 93 -10.31 -6.42 -12.39
N GLY A 94 -10.39 -6.89 -11.13
CA GLY A 94 -11.57 -6.70 -10.26
C GLY A 94 -11.84 -5.25 -9.83
N ALA A 95 -13.00 -4.97 -9.22
CA ALA A 95 -13.33 -3.60 -8.79
C ALA A 95 -12.43 -3.06 -7.66
N SER A 96 -11.68 -3.95 -6.99
CA SER A 96 -10.88 -3.65 -5.81
C SER A 96 -9.47 -4.20 -5.93
N ALA A 97 -8.52 -3.54 -5.28
CA ALA A 97 -7.14 -3.98 -5.10
C ALA A 97 -6.64 -3.53 -3.71
N ILE A 98 -5.70 -4.29 -3.13
CA ILE A 98 -4.99 -3.86 -1.92
C ILE A 98 -3.51 -3.71 -2.27
N ALA A 99 -2.95 -2.54 -2.05
CA ALA A 99 -1.51 -2.34 -2.14
C ALA A 99 -0.90 -2.42 -0.75
N ILE A 100 0.17 -3.18 -0.62
CA ILE A 100 0.82 -3.49 0.66
C ILE A 100 2.24 -2.99 0.57
N PHE A 101 2.58 -2.05 1.43
CA PHE A 101 3.90 -1.45 1.52
C PHE A 101 4.53 -1.98 2.80
N THR A 102 5.69 -2.60 2.66
CA THR A 102 6.48 -3.09 3.79
C THR A 102 7.86 -2.46 3.75
N GLN A 103 8.21 -1.72 4.79
CA GLN A 103 9.49 -1.03 4.87
C GLN A 103 10.64 -2.04 4.85
N ILE A 104 11.61 -1.79 3.99
CA ILE A 104 12.89 -2.50 4.00
C ILE A 104 13.77 -1.77 5.01
N ARG A 105 14.09 -2.42 6.13
CA ARG A 105 15.11 -1.90 7.05
C ARG A 105 16.47 -2.17 6.42
N GLY A 106 17.29 -1.12 6.27
CA GLY A 106 18.70 -1.30 5.94
C GLY A 106 19.39 -2.09 7.06
N ASN A 107 20.31 -2.98 6.69
CA ASN A 107 21.21 -3.64 7.65
C ASN A 107 22.05 -2.62 8.40
#